data_AF-T1BX48-F1
#
_entry.id   AF-T1BX48-F1
#
_cell.length_a   1.000
_cell.length_b   1.000
_cell.length_c   1.000
_cell.angle_alpha   90.00
_cell.angle_beta   90.00
_cell.angle_gamma   90.00
#
_symmetry.space_group_name_H-M   'P 1'
#
loop_
_entity.id
_entity.type
_entity.pdbx_description
1 polymer ?
#
loop_
_entity_poly.entity_id
_entity_poly.type
_entity_poly.pdbx_seq_one_letter_code
_entity_poly.pdbx_strand_id
1 'polypeptide(L)'
;DREGLPDEQRRLLVACGAGAGMGAAYGVPLGGALFALEVMRGKLALRYVLPALFTSLIAVGVSWLALPDAPTYVIPSYAISASVMLWALFAGPIAGLASVGYVRMVTWADRHRPQGWQRYTLPVLIMTSLGVVSIWFPQILGNGKDVSE
;
A
#
# COMPACT_ATOMS: atom_id res chain seq x y z
N ASP A 1 -15.16 20.59 -6.39
CA ASP A 1 -16.40 21.34 -6.13
C ASP A 1 -17.20 21.72 -7.39
N ARG A 2 -17.01 21.03 -8.53
CA ARG A 2 -17.63 21.43 -9.81
C ARG A 2 -18.96 20.73 -10.15
N GLU A 3 -19.36 19.71 -9.40
CA GLU A 3 -20.44 18.78 -9.81
C GLU A 3 -21.67 18.77 -8.86
N GLY A 4 -21.70 19.59 -7.80
CA GLY A 4 -22.85 19.64 -6.86
C GLY A 4 -23.17 18.30 -6.14
N LEU A 5 -22.24 17.35 -6.13
CA LEU A 5 -22.46 16.00 -5.62
C LEU A 5 -22.70 15.99 -4.10
N PRO A 6 -23.62 15.13 -3.61
CA PRO A 6 -23.73 14.83 -2.20
C PRO A 6 -22.40 14.41 -1.59
N ASP A 7 -22.16 14.91 -0.38
CA ASP A 7 -20.97 14.71 0.42
C ASP A 7 -20.54 13.24 0.54
N GLU A 8 -21.52 12.33 0.62
CA GLU A 8 -21.31 10.89 0.67
C GLU A 8 -20.74 10.32 -0.64
N GLN A 9 -21.28 10.76 -1.78
CA GLN A 9 -20.81 10.33 -3.09
C GLN A 9 -19.42 10.87 -3.38
N ARG A 10 -19.12 12.11 -2.97
CA ARG A 10 -17.77 12.67 -3.10
C ARG A 10 -16.74 11.84 -2.34
N ARG A 11 -17.03 11.49 -1.09
CA ARG A 11 -16.12 10.64 -0.29
C ARG A 11 -15.98 9.23 -0.89
N LEU A 12 -17.06 8.69 -1.45
CA LEU A 12 -17.01 7.41 -2.16
C LEU A 12 -16.10 7.48 -3.39
N LEU A 13 -16.23 8.52 -4.22
CA LEU A 13 -15.39 8.70 -5.41
C LEU A 13 -13.91 8.84 -5.06
N VAL A 14 -13.57 9.61 -4.01
CA VAL A 14 -12.19 9.74 -3.53
C VAL A 14 -11.64 8.39 -3.05
N ALA A 15 -12.45 7.64 -2.30
CA ALA A 15 -12.04 6.31 -1.83
C ALA A 15 -11.86 5.32 -2.99
N CYS A 16 -12.79 5.28 -3.94
CA CYS A 16 -12.70 4.47 -5.15
C CYS A 16 -11.46 4.82 -5.97
N GLY A 17 -11.14 6.11 -6.13
CA GLY A 17 -9.93 6.55 -6.83
C GLY A 17 -8.64 6.09 -6.14
N ALA A 18 -8.58 6.19 -4.81
CA ALA A 18 -7.44 5.70 -4.05
C ALA A 18 -7.28 4.17 -4.14
N GLY A 19 -8.39 3.42 -4.01
CA GLY A 19 -8.37 1.96 -4.17
C GLY A 19 -8.05 1.50 -5.58
N ALA A 20 -8.54 2.21 -6.60
CA ALA A 20 -8.23 1.93 -7.99
C ALA A 20 -6.75 2.15 -8.32
N GLY A 21 -6.14 3.21 -7.78
CA GLY A 21 -4.69 3.42 -7.88
C GLY A 21 -3.87 2.32 -7.20
N MET A 22 -4.27 1.89 -5.99
CA MET A 22 -3.64 0.76 -5.31
C MET A 22 -3.80 -0.54 -6.12
N GLY A 23 -5.00 -0.81 -6.63
CA GLY A 23 -5.26 -1.98 -7.48
C GLY A 23 -4.37 -1.99 -8.72
N ALA A 24 -4.31 -0.88 -9.46
CA ALA A 24 -3.49 -0.74 -10.66
C ALA A 24 -1.99 -0.87 -10.38
N ALA A 25 -1.50 -0.37 -9.24
CA ALA A 25 -0.08 -0.45 -8.89
C ALA A 25 0.40 -1.89 -8.59
N TYR A 26 -0.48 -2.75 -8.09
CA TYR A 26 -0.13 -4.11 -7.66
C TYR A 26 -0.77 -5.23 -8.49
N GLY A 27 -1.67 -4.90 -9.42
CA GLY A 27 -2.44 -5.88 -10.19
C GLY A 27 -3.48 -6.63 -9.35
N VAL A 28 -3.96 -6.05 -8.24
CA VAL A 28 -4.86 -6.73 -7.28
C VAL A 28 -6.21 -5.99 -7.19
N PRO A 29 -7.16 -6.24 -8.11
CA PRO A 29 -8.41 -5.47 -8.17
C PRO A 29 -9.30 -5.67 -6.94
N LEU A 30 -9.36 -6.89 -6.41
CA LEU A 30 -10.12 -7.19 -5.19
C LEU A 30 -9.53 -6.51 -3.96
N GLY A 31 -8.20 -6.51 -3.84
CA GLY A 31 -7.47 -5.85 -2.74
C GLY A 31 -7.64 -4.33 -2.78
N GLY A 32 -7.53 -3.72 -3.96
CA GLY A 32 -7.77 -2.28 -4.15
C GLY A 32 -9.20 -1.87 -3.79
N ALA A 33 -10.19 -2.68 -4.18
CA ALA A 33 -11.59 -2.46 -3.80
C ALA A 33 -11.82 -2.56 -2.29
N LEU A 34 -11.27 -3.58 -1.62
CA LEU A 34 -11.37 -3.73 -0.16
C LEU A 34 -10.69 -2.58 0.57
N PHE A 35 -9.51 -2.14 0.11
CA PHE A 35 -8.82 -0.98 0.67
C PHE A 35 -9.66 0.30 0.60
N ALA A 36 -10.32 0.57 -0.53
CA ALA A 36 -11.23 1.71 -0.66
C ALA A 36 -12.38 1.66 0.36
N LEU A 37 -12.91 0.48 0.68
CA LEU A 37 -14.10 0.34 1.52
C LEU A 37 -13.76 0.28 3.01
N GLU A 38 -12.77 -0.51 3.37
CA GLU A 38 -12.41 -0.79 4.75
C GLU A 38 -11.50 0.31 5.31
N VAL A 39 -10.44 0.67 4.59
CA VAL A 39 -9.44 1.64 5.08
C VAL A 39 -9.89 3.08 4.84
N MET A 40 -10.38 3.39 3.64
CA MET A 40 -10.72 4.78 3.28
C MET A 40 -12.13 5.20 3.73
N ARG A 41 -13.11 4.28 3.71
CA ARG A 41 -14.51 4.58 4.09
C ARG A 41 -14.89 4.06 5.47
N GLY A 42 -14.28 2.98 5.95
CA GLY A 42 -14.67 2.31 7.19
C GLY A 42 -16.08 1.70 7.15
N LYS A 43 -16.62 1.41 5.96
CA LYS A 43 -17.99 0.90 5.78
C LYS A 43 -18.04 -0.14 4.68
N LEU A 44 -18.41 -1.37 5.04
CA LEU A 44 -18.68 -2.44 4.09
C LEU A 44 -20.19 -2.51 3.82
N ALA A 45 -20.65 -1.83 2.76
CA ALA A 45 -22.03 -1.91 2.32
C ALA A 45 -22.07 -2.18 0.82
N LEU A 46 -22.99 -3.04 0.37
CA LEU A 46 -23.08 -3.49 -1.03
C LEU A 46 -23.13 -2.33 -2.04
N ARG A 47 -23.82 -1.23 -1.67
CA ARG A 47 -23.90 0.01 -2.46
C ARG A 47 -22.55 0.69 -2.73
N TYR A 48 -21.54 0.44 -1.90
CA TYR A 48 -20.18 0.96 -2.09
C TYR A 48 -19.27 -0.06 -2.76
N VAL A 49 -19.52 -1.35 -2.54
CA VAL A 49 -18.73 -2.46 -3.09
C VAL A 49 -18.69 -2.42 -4.62
N LEU A 50 -19.85 -2.28 -5.26
CA LEU A 50 -19.96 -2.27 -6.71
C LEU A 50 -19.09 -1.14 -7.33
N PRO A 51 -19.26 0.14 -6.97
CA PRO A 51 -18.41 1.22 -7.49
C PRO A 51 -16.91 0.99 -7.24
N ALA A 52 -16.51 0.56 -6.04
CA ALA A 52 -15.11 0.33 -5.70
C ALA A 52 -14.49 -0.80 -6.52
N LEU A 53 -15.23 -1.90 -6.69
CA LEU A 53 -14.80 -3.05 -7.47
C LEU A 53 -14.67 -2.70 -8.95
N PHE A 54 -15.68 -2.05 -9.55
CA PHE A 54 -15.65 -1.67 -10.96
C PHE A 54 -14.51 -0.69 -11.26
N THR A 55 -14.35 0.34 -10.45
CA THR A 55 -13.27 1.31 -10.65
C THR A 55 -11.89 0.67 -10.49
N SER A 56 -11.71 -0.24 -9.52
CA SER A 56 -10.45 -0.96 -9.36
C SER A 56 -10.17 -1.94 -10.50
N LEU A 57 -11.19 -2.65 -11.00
CA LEU A 57 -11.04 -3.55 -12.16
C LEU A 57 -10.67 -2.78 -13.43
N ILE A 58 -11.34 -1.65 -13.69
CA ILE A 58 -11.03 -0.80 -14.84
C ILE A 58 -9.60 -0.28 -14.75
N ALA A 59 -9.17 0.21 -13.58
CA ALA A 59 -7.82 0.73 -13.41
C ALA A 59 -6.74 -0.36 -13.58
N VAL A 60 -6.97 -1.56 -13.07
CA VAL A 60 -6.08 -2.71 -13.31
C VAL A 60 -6.04 -3.07 -14.79
N GLY A 61 -7.21 -3.19 -15.44
CA GLY A 61 -7.28 -3.48 -16.87
C GLY A 61 -6.58 -2.41 -17.72
N VAL A 62 -6.67 -1.14 -17.34
CA VAL A 62 -5.96 -0.04 -18.01
C VAL A 62 -4.44 -0.12 -17.76
N SER A 63 -4.02 -0.54 -16.57
CA SER A 63 -2.59 -0.68 -16.25
C SER A 63 -1.89 -1.70 -17.15
N TRP A 64 -2.60 -2.74 -17.59
CA TRP A 64 -2.06 -3.77 -18.50
C TRP A 64 -1.75 -3.26 -19.91
N LEU A 65 -2.24 -2.09 -20.32
CA LEU A 65 -1.82 -1.48 -21.58
C LEU A 65 -0.37 -0.96 -21.51
N ALA A 66 0.13 -0.65 -20.31
CA ALA A 66 1.45 -0.08 -20.10
C ALA A 66 2.41 -1.02 -19.35
N LEU A 67 1.88 -1.95 -18.56
CA LEU A 67 2.66 -2.92 -17.77
C LEU A 67 2.32 -4.35 -18.19
N PRO A 68 3.31 -5.28 -18.16
CA PRO A 68 3.05 -6.69 -18.41
C PRO A 68 2.02 -7.26 -17.43
N ASP A 69 1.12 -8.10 -17.94
CA ASP A 69 0.14 -8.84 -17.13
C ASP A 69 0.80 -10.05 -16.44
N ALA A 70 1.57 -9.78 -15.39
CA ALA A 70 2.20 -10.79 -14.56
C ALA A 70 1.96 -10.47 -13.07
N PRO A 71 1.68 -11.48 -12.23
CA PRO A 71 1.55 -11.27 -10.80
C PRO A 71 2.85 -10.69 -10.23
N THR A 72 2.73 -9.63 -9.43
CA THR A 72 3.87 -8.94 -8.82
C THR A 72 4.74 -9.89 -7.99
N TYR A 73 4.13 -10.90 -7.36
CA TYR A 73 4.79 -11.90 -6.53
C TYR A 73 4.35 -13.31 -6.97
N VAL A 74 5.31 -14.17 -7.30
CA VAL A 74 5.05 -15.58 -7.63
C VAL A 74 5.32 -16.42 -6.39
N ILE A 75 4.25 -16.75 -5.66
CA ILE A 75 4.35 -17.56 -4.44
C ILE A 75 4.07 -19.02 -4.82
N PRO A 76 4.97 -19.97 -4.49
CA PRO A 76 4.71 -21.39 -4.75
C PRO A 76 3.49 -21.87 -3.96
N SER A 77 2.80 -22.87 -4.49
CA SER A 77 1.63 -23.45 -3.81
C SER A 77 2.09 -24.24 -2.57
N TYR A 78 1.63 -23.82 -1.40
CA TYR A 78 1.85 -24.54 -0.14
C TYR A 78 0.60 -25.34 0.23
N ALA A 79 0.79 -26.57 0.68
CA ALA A 79 -0.31 -27.37 1.20
C ALA A 79 -0.81 -26.78 2.53
N ILE A 80 -2.13 -26.59 2.64
CA ILE A 80 -2.76 -26.19 3.90
C ILE A 80 -2.59 -27.34 4.89
N SER A 81 -1.85 -27.09 5.97
CA SER A 81 -1.60 -28.06 7.04
C SER A 81 -1.81 -27.41 8.40
N ALA A 82 -2.09 -28.23 9.42
CA ALA A 82 -2.24 -27.76 10.79
C ALA A 82 -0.97 -27.03 11.30
N SER A 83 0.22 -27.47 10.85
CA SER A 83 1.49 -26.81 11.16
C SER A 83 1.55 -25.38 10.61
N VAL A 84 1.20 -25.19 9.32
CA VAL A 84 1.18 -23.85 8.69
C VAL A 84 0.18 -22.94 9.39
N MET A 85 -1.00 -23.46 9.74
CA MET A 85 -2.01 -22.69 10.47
C MET A 85 -1.52 -22.26 11.86
N LEU A 86 -0.86 -23.17 12.59
CA LEU A 86 -0.30 -22.89 13.91
C LEU A 86 0.78 -21.81 13.83
N TRP A 87 1.69 -21.88 12.85
CA TRP A 87 2.71 -20.86 12.65
C TRP A 87 2.12 -19.52 12.20
N ALA A 88 1.10 -19.52 11.34
CA ALA A 88 0.40 -18.30 10.95
C ALA A 88 -0.28 -17.61 12.15
N LEU A 89 -0.84 -18.39 13.07
CA LEU A 89 -1.46 -17.89 14.30
C LEU A 89 -0.46 -17.12 15.19
N PHE A 90 0.82 -17.51 15.21
CA PHE A 90 1.87 -16.79 15.94
C PHE A 90 2.48 -15.65 15.13
N ALA A 91 2.67 -15.85 13.82
CA ALA A 91 3.24 -14.84 12.93
C ALA A 91 2.35 -13.58 12.86
N GLY A 92 1.03 -13.74 12.86
CA GLY A 92 0.07 -12.61 12.81
C GLY A 92 0.27 -11.59 13.94
N PRO A 93 0.20 -11.99 15.23
CA PRO A 93 0.48 -11.10 16.35
C PRO A 93 1.87 -10.48 16.32
N ILE A 94 2.91 -11.24 15.93
CA ILE A 94 4.28 -10.71 15.82
C ILE A 94 4.36 -9.61 14.76
N ALA A 95 3.80 -9.85 13.57
CA ALA A 95 3.71 -8.87 12.49
C ALA A 95 2.87 -7.65 12.91
N GLY A 96 1.78 -7.87 13.65
CA GLY A 96 0.94 -6.81 14.21
C GLY A 96 1.71 -5.92 15.19
N LEU A 97 2.49 -6.50 16.11
CA LEU A 97 3.35 -5.76 17.04
C LEU A 97 4.46 -5.00 16.31
N ALA A 98 5.09 -5.63 15.31
CA ALA A 98 6.08 -4.96 14.46
C ALA A 98 5.48 -3.75 13.73
N SER A 99 4.25 -3.88 13.22
CA SER A 99 3.50 -2.79 12.58
C SER A 99 3.26 -1.61 13.54
N VAL A 100 2.89 -1.88 14.80
CA VAL A 100 2.75 -0.82 15.83
C VAL A 100 4.07 -0.07 16.03
N GLY A 101 5.19 -0.79 16.09
CA GLY A 101 6.52 -0.18 16.17
C GLY A 101 6.81 0.71 14.97
N TYR A 102 6.57 0.21 13.76
CA TYR A 102 6.77 0.94 12.51
C TYR A 102 5.94 2.22 12.45
N VAL A 103 4.63 2.14 12.71
CA VAL A 103 3.74 3.32 12.70
C VAL A 103 4.16 4.37 13.73
N ARG A 104 4.61 3.94 14.92
CA ARG A 104 5.15 4.86 15.93
C ARG A 104 6.42 5.54 15.47
N MET A 105 7.33 4.83 14.81
CA MET A 105 8.56 5.43 14.26
C MET A 105 8.25 6.46 13.16
N VAL A 106 7.32 6.15 12.24
CA VAL A 106 6.87 7.10 11.20
C VAL A 106 6.24 8.34 11.84
N THR A 107 5.37 8.14 12.84
CA THR A 107 4.74 9.25 13.56
C THR A 107 5.77 10.10 14.32
N TRP A 108 6.78 9.45 14.92
CA TRP A 108 7.88 10.14 15.58
C TRP A 108 8.70 10.96 14.58
N ALA A 109 9.01 10.39 13.41
CA ALA A 109 9.75 11.08 12.35
C ALA A 109 9.00 12.30 11.80
N ASP A 110 7.68 12.18 11.59
CA ASP A 110 6.84 13.31 11.15
C ASP A 110 6.82 14.45 12.19
N ARG A 111 6.73 14.10 13.48
CA ARG A 111 6.80 15.09 14.57
C ARG A 111 8.17 15.78 14.68
N HIS A 112 9.25 15.07 14.35
CA HIS A 112 10.62 15.59 14.36
C HIS A 112 11.08 16.06 12.98
N ARG A 113 10.14 16.35 12.07
CA ARG A 113 10.49 16.85 10.74
C ARG A 113 11.34 18.13 10.83
N PRO A 114 12.42 18.23 10.04
CA PRO A 114 13.30 19.40 10.05
C PRO A 114 12.54 20.67 9.66
N GLN A 115 12.86 21.78 10.32
CA GLN A 115 12.24 23.09 10.08
C GLN A 115 13.28 24.13 9.61
N GLY A 116 12.81 25.22 9.01
CA GLY A 116 13.68 26.28 8.49
C GLY A 116 14.62 25.78 7.39
N TRP A 117 15.89 26.19 7.45
CA TRP A 117 16.91 25.83 6.46
C TRP A 117 17.20 24.32 6.39
N GLN A 118 17.04 23.61 7.51
CA GLN A 118 17.28 22.16 7.59
C GLN A 118 16.34 21.35 6.70
N ARG A 119 15.18 21.91 6.32
CA ARG A 119 14.24 21.28 5.38
C ARG A 119 14.87 20.99 4.02
N TYR A 120 15.89 21.75 3.64
CA TYR A 120 16.60 21.58 2.37
C TYR A 120 17.88 20.76 2.53
N THR A 121 18.66 21.01 3.59
CA THR A 121 19.96 20.34 3.75
C THR A 121 19.83 18.91 4.26
N LEU A 122 18.89 18.64 5.17
CA LEU A 122 18.79 17.34 5.82
C LEU A 122 18.32 16.23 4.88
N PRO A 123 17.32 16.42 3.99
CA PRO A 123 16.97 15.41 3.00
C PRO A 123 18.13 15.07 2.06
N VAL A 124 18.92 16.06 1.65
CA VAL A 124 20.13 15.83 0.83
C VAL A 124 21.10 14.95 1.58
N LEU A 125 21.42 15.29 2.83
CA LEU A 125 22.33 14.50 3.66
C LEU A 125 21.82 13.07 3.89
N ILE A 126 20.54 12.90 4.23
CA ILE A 126 19.92 11.59 4.46
C ILE A 126 19.93 10.76 3.18
N MET A 127 19.50 11.33 2.05
CA MET A 127 19.47 10.62 0.76
C MET A 127 20.88 10.27 0.27
N THR A 128 21.87 11.15 0.46
CA THR A 128 23.27 10.83 0.15
C THR A 128 23.79 9.73 1.05
N SER A 129 23.53 9.78 2.37
CA SER A 129 23.93 8.69 3.26
C SER A 129 23.25 7.37 2.90
N LEU A 130 21.97 7.39 2.53
CA LEU A 130 21.23 6.22 2.10
C LEU A 130 21.84 5.64 0.82
N GLY A 131 22.19 6.49 -0.14
CA GLY A 131 22.85 6.10 -1.39
C GLY A 131 24.26 5.51 -1.17
N VAL A 132 25.00 5.97 -0.16
CA VAL A 132 26.30 5.39 0.21
C VAL A 132 26.10 4.02 0.86
N VAL A 133 25.18 3.90 1.81
CA VAL A 133 24.87 2.62 2.47
C VAL A 133 24.37 1.58 1.47
N SER A 134 23.61 2.00 0.45
CA SER A 134 23.10 1.09 -0.57
C SER A 134 24.17 0.47 -1.47
N ILE A 135 25.41 0.98 -1.46
CA ILE A 135 26.53 0.33 -2.18
C ILE A 135 26.82 -1.06 -1.58
N TRP A 136 26.71 -1.20 -0.25
CA TRP A 136 26.87 -2.49 0.43
C TRP A 136 25.55 -3.24 0.59
N PHE A 137 24.44 -2.51 0.70
CA PHE A 137 23.10 -3.08 0.91
C PHE A 137 22.11 -2.56 -0.15
N PRO A 138 22.21 -3.01 -1.41
CA PRO A 138 21.36 -2.54 -2.50
C PRO A 138 19.87 -2.81 -2.25
N GLN A 139 19.54 -3.82 -1.43
CA GLN A 139 18.18 -4.22 -1.06
C GLN A 139 17.41 -3.15 -0.26
N ILE A 140 18.10 -2.14 0.27
CA ILE A 140 17.45 -1.03 1.00
C ILE A 140 16.75 -0.07 0.02
N LEU A 141 17.15 -0.06 -1.25
CA LEU A 141 16.54 0.77 -2.29
C LEU A 141 15.31 0.09 -2.89
N GLY A 142 14.48 0.89 -3.55
CA GLY A 142 13.30 0.42 -4.27
C GLY A 142 12.07 0.25 -3.38
N ASN A 143 11.06 -0.43 -3.92
CA ASN A 143 9.75 -0.60 -3.27
C ASN A 143 9.65 -1.95 -2.51
N GLY A 144 10.77 -2.62 -2.29
CA GLY A 144 10.86 -3.91 -1.58
C GLY A 144 10.57 -5.15 -2.42
N LYS A 145 10.18 -5.00 -3.70
CA LYS A 145 9.89 -6.14 -4.60
C LYS A 145 11.12 -7.05 -4.77
N ASP A 146 12.29 -6.46 -4.99
CA ASP A 146 13.54 -7.18 -5.25
C ASP A 146 14.01 -8.06 -4.08
N VAL A 147 13.45 -7.85 -2.88
CA VAL A 147 13.76 -8.65 -1.68
C VAL A 147 12.91 -9.93 -1.61
N SER A 148 11.82 -9.97 -2.37
CA SER A 148 10.86 -11.08 -2.37
C SER A 148 11.00 -12.05 -3.55
N GLU A 149 11.79 -11.67 -4.55
CA GLU A 149 12.21 -12.53 -5.68
C GLU A 149 13.46 -13.35 -5.27
#